data_AF-A0A9E2Q4C3-F1
#
_entry.id   AF-A0A9E2Q4C3-F1
#
_cell.length_a   1.000
_cell.length_b   1.000
_cell.length_c   1.000
_cell.angle_alpha   90.00
_cell.angle_beta   90.00
_cell.angle_gamma   90.00
#
_symmetry.space_group_name_H-M   'P 1'
#
loop_
_entity.id
_entity.type
_entity.pdbx_description
1 polymer ?
#
loop_
_entity_poly.entity_id
_entity_poly.type
_entity_poly.pdbx_seq_one_letter_code
_entity_poly.pdbx_strand_id
1 'polypeptide(L)'
;MNGRRGRWVAVDVVVLLAALVLALSPLPVVFGGSTALPALGLGLAAGTALGLIAGWQRWPALAVTAVALVLAVLGGGPLIGTSVVPTPGGVRTVVRALVTCWSDVLTLSPPIGRVGDVLLAPFVLALAGSVVAVTVTLRARRATVAALAGVVPVLVLVVSVLLGTAEPPVRPALAGAVLAALLLVWASARSGALAVRRRASASALTVLVLVAGVGLAPEVMGATSRFVLRNEITPPFDPADHSSPLAAFRSFVKADDEVLFTVSGLPSGARVRLATLDRYDGTVWNVAGGQAAEGSGEFRRVGDTIETEVTGSQAHVTFTIEGLDGVWLPTVGQAESFTTDATTAGELRYNDATGAAVLTGGLTAGTTYTVDAVVPPTEVSDAEIG
;
A
#
# COMPACT_ATOMS: atom_id res chain seq x y z
N MET A 1 12.19 -13.17 39.93
CA MET A 1 10.83 -12.66 39.62
C MET A 1 9.80 -13.63 40.19
N ASN A 2 8.90 -13.19 41.07
CA ASN A 2 7.80 -14.07 41.55
C ASN A 2 7.00 -14.57 40.33
N GLY A 3 6.81 -15.89 40.19
CA GLY A 3 6.21 -16.51 39.01
C GLY A 3 4.83 -15.95 38.61
N ARG A 4 4.09 -15.35 39.56
CA ARG A 4 2.84 -14.63 39.28
C ARG A 4 3.04 -13.34 38.46
N ARG A 5 4.08 -12.54 38.72
CA ARG A 5 4.37 -11.31 37.95
C ARG A 5 4.81 -11.64 36.51
N GLY A 6 5.61 -12.69 36.32
CA GLY A 6 6.05 -13.12 34.99
C GLY A 6 4.89 -13.58 34.10
N ARG A 7 3.93 -14.34 34.66
CA ARG A 7 2.74 -14.79 33.92
C ARG A 7 1.86 -13.63 33.43
N TRP A 8 1.67 -12.59 34.24
CA TRP A 8 0.89 -11.42 33.82
C TRP A 8 1.58 -10.63 32.71
N VAL A 9 2.91 -10.46 32.80
CA VAL A 9 3.70 -9.81 31.75
C VAL A 9 3.57 -10.55 30.41
N ALA A 10 3.68 -11.89 30.43
CA ALA A 10 3.52 -12.69 29.22
C ALA A 10 2.12 -12.53 28.61
N VAL A 11 1.06 -12.55 29.43
CA VAL A 11 -0.32 -12.34 28.97
C VAL A 11 -0.48 -10.95 28.36
N ASP A 12 0.05 -9.90 28.97
CA ASP A 12 -0.08 -8.55 28.42
C ASP A 12 0.58 -8.40 27.06
N VAL A 13 1.81 -8.92 26.93
CA VAL A 13 2.57 -8.86 25.68
C VAL A 13 1.85 -9.64 24.59
N VAL A 14 1.36 -10.84 24.89
CA VAL A 14 0.62 -11.66 23.91
C VAL A 14 -0.66 -10.96 23.46
N VAL A 15 -1.43 -10.39 24.40
CA VAL A 15 -2.68 -9.69 24.05
C VAL A 15 -2.41 -8.44 23.21
N LEU A 16 -1.41 -7.64 23.58
CA LEU A 16 -1.07 -6.43 22.82
C LEU A 16 -0.50 -6.76 21.45
N LEU A 17 0.27 -7.85 21.33
CA LEU A 17 0.72 -8.33 20.03
C LEU A 17 -0.44 -8.81 19.17
N ALA A 18 -1.38 -9.57 19.73
CA ALA A 18 -2.58 -9.98 19.01
C ALA A 18 -3.42 -8.77 18.56
N ALA A 19 -3.53 -7.75 19.42
CA ALA A 19 -4.19 -6.49 19.10
C ALA A 19 -3.49 -5.72 17.97
N LEU A 20 -2.15 -5.68 17.97
CA LEU A 20 -1.37 -5.05 16.90
C LEU A 20 -1.47 -5.83 15.58
N VAL A 21 -1.43 -7.16 15.61
CA VAL A 21 -1.62 -8.00 14.42
C VAL A 21 -3.01 -7.74 13.81
N LEU A 22 -4.05 -7.66 14.65
CA LEU A 22 -5.39 -7.31 14.20
C LEU A 22 -5.45 -5.88 13.63
N ALA A 23 -4.79 -4.92 14.29
CA ALA A 23 -4.73 -3.52 13.85
C ALA A 23 -4.03 -3.35 12.49
N LEU A 24 -2.99 -4.15 12.23
CA LEU A 24 -2.21 -4.14 10.99
C LEU A 24 -2.84 -4.97 9.86
N SER A 25 -3.89 -5.75 10.15
CA SER A 25 -4.55 -6.64 9.18
C SER A 25 -5.08 -5.99 7.90
N PRO A 26 -5.40 -4.67 7.83
CA PRO A 26 -5.77 -4.03 6.57
C PRO A 26 -4.59 -3.85 5.59
N LEU A 27 -3.35 -3.82 6.08
CA LEU A 27 -2.19 -3.45 5.28
C LEU A 27 -1.74 -4.50 4.25
N PRO A 28 -1.74 -5.83 4.51
CA PRO A 28 -1.29 -6.81 3.53
C PRO A 28 -1.86 -6.61 2.12
N VAL A 29 -3.17 -6.39 2.00
CA VAL A 29 -3.84 -6.15 0.70
C VAL A 29 -3.30 -4.92 -0.02
N VAL A 30 -2.98 -3.86 0.74
CA VAL A 30 -2.42 -2.61 0.19
C VAL A 30 -1.08 -2.87 -0.50
N PHE A 31 -0.27 -3.78 0.03
CA PHE A 31 1.10 -4.01 -0.43
C PHE A 31 1.27 -5.27 -1.31
N GLY A 32 0.20 -5.97 -1.70
CA GLY A 32 0.29 -7.21 -2.50
C GLY A 32 0.25 -8.52 -1.69
N GLY A 33 -0.47 -8.52 -0.57
CA GLY A 33 -0.73 -9.67 0.28
C GLY A 33 0.51 -10.16 1.03
N SER A 34 1.14 -11.21 0.50
CA SER A 34 2.23 -11.94 1.16
C SER A 34 3.54 -11.13 1.25
N THR A 35 3.72 -10.18 0.33
CA THR A 35 4.85 -9.23 0.26
C THR A 35 5.01 -8.38 1.52
N ALA A 36 3.91 -8.05 2.20
CA ALA A 36 3.91 -7.24 3.42
C ALA A 36 4.34 -8.01 4.67
N LEU A 37 4.19 -9.35 4.65
CA LEU A 37 4.36 -10.19 5.84
C LEU A 37 5.77 -10.13 6.44
N PRO A 38 6.86 -10.13 5.65
CA PRO A 38 8.21 -9.98 6.21
C PRO A 38 8.39 -8.63 6.92
N ALA A 39 7.90 -7.54 6.34
CA ALA A 39 7.99 -6.20 6.92
C ALA A 39 7.23 -6.10 8.25
N LEU A 40 5.97 -6.57 8.27
CA LEU A 40 5.15 -6.59 9.47
C LEU A 40 5.73 -7.50 10.56
N GLY A 41 6.15 -8.71 10.18
CA GLY A 41 6.72 -9.70 11.10
C GLY A 41 8.02 -9.22 11.71
N LEU A 42 8.94 -8.66 10.90
CA LEU A 42 10.21 -8.12 11.37
C LEU A 42 9.98 -6.93 12.31
N GLY A 43 9.07 -6.01 11.96
CA GLY A 43 8.74 -4.85 12.79
C GLY A 43 8.16 -5.25 14.15
N LEU A 44 7.17 -6.14 14.15
CA LEU A 44 6.57 -6.67 15.38
C LEU A 44 7.58 -7.41 16.26
N ALA A 45 8.41 -8.27 15.66
CA ALA A 45 9.40 -9.05 16.39
C ALA A 45 10.49 -8.15 17.00
N ALA A 46 11.10 -7.28 16.18
CA ALA A 46 12.15 -6.37 16.62
C ALA A 46 11.64 -5.39 17.68
N GLY A 47 10.44 -4.84 17.50
CA GLY A 47 9.89 -3.86 18.43
C GLY A 47 9.43 -4.48 19.75
N THR A 48 8.88 -5.70 19.72
CA THR A 48 8.59 -6.46 20.94
C THR A 48 9.87 -6.78 21.71
N ALA A 49 10.92 -7.25 21.02
CA ALA A 49 12.20 -7.57 21.64
C ALA A 49 12.81 -6.34 22.31
N LEU A 50 12.88 -5.21 21.60
CA LEU A 50 13.34 -3.94 22.15
C LEU A 50 12.46 -3.50 23.33
N GLY A 51 11.13 -3.61 23.21
CA GLY A 51 10.20 -3.23 24.26
C GLY A 51 10.38 -4.05 25.54
N LEU A 52 10.61 -5.35 25.42
CA LEU A 52 10.90 -6.24 26.54
C LEU A 52 12.21 -5.87 27.23
N ILE A 53 13.29 -5.67 26.46
CA ILE A 53 14.62 -5.29 26.98
C ILE A 53 14.54 -3.93 27.67
N ALA A 54 13.98 -2.92 26.99
CA ALA A 54 13.86 -1.56 27.50
C ALA A 54 12.91 -1.45 28.70
N GLY A 55 11.84 -2.26 28.73
CA GLY A 55 10.93 -2.34 29.86
C GLY A 55 11.58 -2.98 31.08
N TRP A 56 12.33 -4.06 30.87
CA TRP A 56 13.00 -4.78 31.94
C TRP A 56 14.19 -4.03 32.52
N GLN A 57 15.05 -3.48 31.67
CA GLN A 57 16.24 -2.71 32.05
C GLN A 57 15.96 -1.23 32.34
N ARG A 58 14.70 -0.79 32.16
CA ARG A 58 14.25 0.60 32.42
C ARG A 58 15.07 1.68 31.70
N TRP A 59 15.41 1.46 30.43
CA TRP A 59 16.15 2.42 29.62
C TRP A 59 15.47 3.81 29.55
N PRO A 60 16.19 4.93 29.49
CA PRO A 60 15.53 6.22 29.22
C PRO A 60 14.85 6.20 27.85
N ALA A 61 13.78 6.99 27.67
CA ALA A 61 13.03 7.04 26.41
C ALA A 61 13.95 7.32 25.21
N LEU A 62 14.93 8.22 25.39
CA LEU A 62 15.92 8.57 24.38
C LEU A 62 16.75 7.35 23.90
N ALA A 63 17.14 6.46 24.81
CA ALA A 63 17.87 5.24 24.43
C ALA A 63 16.98 4.26 23.66
N VAL A 64 15.70 4.13 24.04
CA VAL A 64 14.74 3.30 23.31
C VAL A 64 14.51 3.84 21.90
N THR A 65 14.32 5.16 21.78
CA THR A 65 14.16 5.83 20.49
C THR A 65 15.41 5.66 19.62
N ALA A 66 16.60 5.86 20.18
CA ALA A 66 17.85 5.69 19.44
C ALA A 66 18.00 4.26 18.90
N VAL A 67 17.73 3.24 19.73
CA VAL A 67 17.81 1.84 19.28
C VAL A 67 16.69 1.48 18.31
N ALA A 68 15.48 2.03 18.47
CA ALA A 68 14.40 1.85 17.50
C ALA A 68 14.77 2.43 16.12
N LEU A 69 15.44 3.59 16.06
CA LEU A 69 15.94 4.16 14.82
C LEU A 69 17.03 3.29 14.18
N VAL A 70 17.95 2.74 14.99
CA VAL A 70 18.95 1.79 14.50
C VAL A 70 18.27 0.54 13.93
N LEU A 71 17.30 -0.04 14.64
CA LEU A 71 16.54 -1.19 14.15
C LEU A 71 15.76 -0.85 12.87
N ALA A 72 15.23 0.38 12.76
CA ALA A 72 14.56 0.82 11.55
C ALA A 72 15.50 0.86 10.34
N VAL A 73 16.74 1.33 10.53
CA VAL A 73 17.76 1.34 9.47
C VAL A 73 18.24 -0.07 9.12
N LEU A 74 18.56 -0.88 10.13
CA LEU A 74 19.07 -2.25 9.96
C LEU A 74 18.04 -3.19 9.33
N GLY A 75 16.79 -3.11 9.79
CA GLY A 75 15.69 -3.91 9.24
C GLY A 75 15.18 -3.37 7.91
N GLY A 76 15.26 -2.05 7.70
CA GLY A 76 14.83 -1.41 6.47
C GLY A 76 15.70 -1.76 5.27
N GLY A 77 17.02 -1.88 5.46
CA GLY A 77 17.95 -2.15 4.36
C GLY A 77 17.60 -3.35 3.50
N PRO A 78 17.44 -4.56 4.07
CA PRO A 78 17.04 -5.75 3.33
C PRO A 78 15.65 -5.66 2.70
N LEU A 79 14.71 -4.95 3.35
CA LEU A 79 13.34 -4.81 2.85
C LEU A 79 13.27 -4.00 1.54
N ILE A 80 14.25 -3.14 1.31
CA ILE A 80 14.34 -2.29 0.12
C ILE A 80 15.47 -2.73 -0.83
N GLY A 81 15.99 -3.95 -0.67
CA GLY A 81 16.99 -4.53 -1.57
C GLY A 81 18.42 -4.02 -1.39
N THR A 82 18.71 -3.26 -0.34
CA THR A 82 20.10 -2.92 0.02
C THR A 82 20.76 -4.05 0.82
N SER A 83 22.09 -4.01 0.92
CA SER A 83 22.85 -5.03 1.67
C SER A 83 22.43 -5.10 3.14
N VAL A 84 22.38 -6.32 3.70
CA VAL A 84 22.16 -6.56 5.14
C VAL A 84 23.23 -5.87 6.00
N VAL A 85 24.44 -5.73 5.45
CA VAL A 85 25.54 -5.00 6.09
C VAL A 85 25.34 -3.49 5.84
N PRO A 86 25.31 -2.65 6.90
CA PRO A 86 25.11 -1.21 6.75
C PRO A 86 26.31 -0.58 6.04
N THR A 87 26.08 -0.12 4.81
CA THR A 87 27.02 0.76 4.09
C THR A 87 26.57 2.22 4.24
N PRO A 88 27.46 3.22 4.24
CA PRO A 88 27.06 4.61 4.32
C PRO A 88 26.04 5.02 3.24
N GLY A 89 26.21 4.49 2.02
CA GLY A 89 25.25 4.66 0.93
C GLY A 89 23.90 4.03 1.23
N GLY A 90 23.86 2.76 1.64
CA GLY A 90 22.62 2.07 2.00
C GLY A 90 21.88 2.73 3.16
N VAL A 91 22.59 3.19 4.20
CA VAL A 91 22.00 3.94 5.32
C VAL A 91 21.34 5.22 4.82
N ARG A 92 21.99 5.98 3.93
CA ARG A 92 21.40 7.21 3.37
C ARG A 92 20.13 6.90 2.56
N THR A 93 20.14 5.82 1.78
CA THR A 93 18.95 5.36 1.04
C THR A 93 17.82 5.02 1.99
N VAL A 94 18.06 4.18 3.00
CA VAL A 94 17.03 3.79 3.99
C VAL A 94 16.50 5.00 4.76
N VAL A 95 17.36 5.95 5.17
CA VAL A 95 16.91 7.15 5.88
C VAL A 95 16.02 8.03 5.00
N ARG A 96 16.38 8.22 3.72
CA ARG A 96 15.53 8.96 2.78
C ARG A 96 14.20 8.24 2.59
N ALA A 97 14.26 6.94 2.40
CA ALA A 97 13.12 6.08 2.23
C ALA A 97 12.16 6.07 3.43
N LEU A 98 12.67 6.09 4.67
CA LEU A 98 11.86 6.20 5.88
C LEU A 98 11.01 7.48 5.93
N VAL A 99 11.44 8.53 5.22
CA VAL A 99 10.71 9.79 5.09
C VAL A 99 9.77 9.77 3.90
N THR A 100 10.22 9.31 2.73
CA THR A 100 9.42 9.33 1.49
C THR A 100 8.35 8.24 1.45
N CYS A 101 8.55 7.10 2.11
CA CYS A 101 7.63 5.96 2.03
C CYS A 101 6.19 6.32 2.39
N TRP A 102 5.97 7.27 3.31
CA TRP A 102 4.64 7.72 3.69
C TRP A 102 3.94 8.47 2.55
N SER A 103 4.69 9.34 1.85
CA SER A 103 4.18 10.01 0.65
C SER A 103 3.96 8.99 -0.47
N ASP A 104 4.91 8.08 -0.67
CA ASP A 104 4.83 7.06 -1.72
C ASP A 104 3.59 6.17 -1.53
N VAL A 105 3.30 5.69 -0.31
CA VAL A 105 2.08 4.90 -0.02
C VAL A 105 0.79 5.68 -0.34
N LEU A 106 0.81 7.00 -0.14
CA LEU A 106 -0.37 7.84 -0.39
C LEU A 106 -0.55 8.21 -1.87
N THR A 107 0.51 8.15 -2.66
CA THR A 107 0.48 8.46 -4.10
C THR A 107 0.38 7.23 -5.00
N LEU A 108 0.59 6.03 -4.45
CA LEU A 108 0.55 4.77 -5.20
C LEU A 108 -0.76 4.03 -4.96
N SER A 109 -1.39 3.57 -6.03
CA SER A 109 -2.60 2.74 -5.95
C SER A 109 -2.25 1.29 -5.62
N PRO A 110 -2.96 0.67 -4.67
CA PRO A 110 -2.83 -0.76 -4.38
C PRO A 110 -3.26 -1.67 -5.52
N PRO A 111 -2.66 -2.88 -5.63
CA PRO A 111 -1.59 -3.40 -4.78
C PRO A 111 -0.22 -2.76 -5.11
N ILE A 112 0.41 -2.13 -4.11
CA ILE A 112 1.65 -1.35 -4.29
C ILE A 112 2.88 -2.28 -4.48
N GLY A 113 2.80 -3.53 -4.02
CA GLY A 113 3.90 -4.48 -4.16
C GLY A 113 5.18 -4.05 -3.42
N ARG A 114 6.32 -4.20 -4.10
CA ARG A 114 7.65 -3.74 -3.64
C ARG A 114 8.08 -2.42 -4.30
N VAL A 115 7.14 -1.68 -4.88
CA VAL A 115 7.43 -0.53 -5.74
C VAL A 115 7.87 0.68 -4.94
N GLY A 116 9.15 0.99 -4.99
CA GLY A 116 9.73 2.01 -4.12
C GLY A 116 9.85 1.51 -2.69
N ASP A 117 10.46 2.29 -1.84
CA ASP A 117 10.86 1.87 -0.50
C ASP A 117 9.68 1.80 0.52
N VAL A 118 8.47 1.57 0.01
CA VAL A 118 7.17 1.64 0.69
C VAL A 118 6.96 0.56 1.74
N LEU A 119 7.64 -0.59 1.65
CA LEU A 119 7.59 -1.63 2.70
C LEU A 119 8.12 -1.13 4.06
N LEU A 120 8.85 -0.01 4.08
CA LEU A 120 9.27 0.63 5.31
C LEU A 120 8.09 1.20 6.11
N ALA A 121 7.01 1.65 5.48
CA ALA A 121 5.85 2.19 6.18
C ALA A 121 5.17 1.14 7.10
N PRO A 122 4.76 -0.05 6.61
CA PRO A 122 4.18 -1.08 7.47
C PRO A 122 5.21 -1.61 8.50
N PHE A 123 6.49 -1.71 8.13
CA PHE A 123 7.56 -2.12 9.05
C PHE A 123 7.73 -1.14 10.22
N VAL A 124 7.83 0.17 9.94
CA VAL A 124 8.00 1.22 10.97
C VAL A 124 6.75 1.31 11.84
N LEU A 125 5.56 1.19 11.26
CA LEU A 125 4.31 1.20 12.02
C LEU A 125 4.24 0.02 13.00
N ALA A 126 4.61 -1.18 12.54
CA ALA A 126 4.69 -2.38 13.37
C ALA A 126 5.78 -2.27 14.46
N LEU A 127 6.96 -1.75 14.12
CA LEU A 127 8.08 -1.54 15.03
C LEU A 127 7.70 -0.53 16.13
N ALA A 128 7.26 0.67 15.74
CA ALA A 128 6.89 1.73 16.68
C ALA A 128 5.72 1.30 17.56
N GLY A 129 4.67 0.71 16.96
CA GLY A 129 3.50 0.22 17.69
C GLY A 129 3.86 -0.82 18.76
N SER A 130 4.67 -1.82 18.41
CA SER A 130 5.09 -2.87 19.35
C SER A 130 6.04 -2.35 20.43
N VAL A 131 7.03 -1.52 20.09
CA VAL A 131 7.94 -0.91 21.09
C VAL A 131 7.15 -0.13 22.12
N VAL A 132 6.26 0.77 21.69
CA VAL A 132 5.51 1.65 22.60
C VAL A 132 4.52 0.84 23.45
N ALA A 133 3.74 -0.06 22.85
CA ALA A 133 2.77 -0.87 23.58
C ALA A 133 3.42 -1.73 24.68
N VAL A 134 4.54 -2.39 24.35
CA VAL A 134 5.27 -3.26 25.28
C VAL A 134 5.99 -2.46 26.36
N THR A 135 6.69 -1.37 26.01
CA THR A 135 7.40 -0.55 27.01
C THR A 135 6.45 0.12 27.99
N VAL A 136 5.34 0.70 27.53
CA VAL A 136 4.33 1.35 28.40
C VAL A 136 3.75 0.34 29.39
N THR A 137 3.38 -0.84 28.90
CA THR A 137 2.81 -1.93 29.71
C THR A 137 3.75 -2.41 30.82
N LEU A 138 5.05 -2.53 30.52
CA LEU A 138 6.06 -3.01 31.46
C LEU A 138 6.50 -1.94 32.48
N ARG A 139 6.42 -0.66 32.10
CA ARG A 139 6.82 0.46 32.98
C ARG A 139 5.73 0.94 33.90
N ALA A 140 4.47 0.79 33.49
CA ALA A 140 3.33 1.26 34.26
C ALA A 140 3.25 0.55 35.62
N ARG A 141 3.34 1.34 36.70
CA ARG A 141 3.20 0.82 38.07
C ARG A 141 1.74 0.62 38.50
N ARG A 142 0.82 1.37 37.87
CA ARG A 142 -0.63 1.29 38.12
C ARG A 142 -1.31 0.53 36.99
N ALA A 143 -2.24 -0.37 37.33
CA ALA A 143 -2.96 -1.17 36.35
C ALA A 143 -3.75 -0.31 35.34
N THR A 144 -4.29 0.83 35.78
CA THR A 144 -5.00 1.81 34.94
C THR A 144 -4.08 2.49 33.92
N VAL A 145 -2.85 2.85 34.32
CA VAL A 145 -1.86 3.45 33.41
C VAL A 145 -1.34 2.41 32.41
N ALA A 146 -1.22 1.14 32.83
CA ALA A 146 -0.85 0.06 31.93
C ALA A 146 -1.93 -0.18 30.86
N ALA A 147 -3.22 -0.01 31.21
CA ALA A 147 -4.32 -0.12 30.26
C ALA A 147 -4.25 0.92 29.12
N LEU A 148 -3.57 2.06 29.33
CA LEU A 148 -3.32 3.04 28.27
C LEU A 148 -2.46 2.48 27.12
N ALA A 149 -1.72 1.38 27.33
CA ALA A 149 -1.02 0.72 26.23
C ALA A 149 -2.00 0.17 25.17
N GLY A 150 -3.26 -0.08 25.52
CA GLY A 150 -4.32 -0.44 24.58
C GLY A 150 -4.67 0.67 23.59
N VAL A 151 -4.33 1.93 23.88
CA VAL A 151 -4.50 3.05 22.93
C VAL A 151 -3.59 2.86 21.71
N VAL A 152 -2.43 2.23 21.86
CA VAL A 152 -1.45 2.07 20.78
C VAL A 152 -1.99 1.22 19.61
N PRO A 153 -2.53 -0.01 19.82
CA PRO A 153 -3.20 -0.74 18.76
C PRO A 153 -4.37 -0.01 18.10
N VAL A 154 -5.12 0.83 18.84
CA VAL A 154 -6.21 1.63 18.27
C VAL A 154 -5.67 2.69 17.32
N LEU A 155 -4.61 3.41 17.72
CA LEU A 155 -3.95 4.39 16.84
C LEU A 155 -3.36 3.71 15.60
N VAL A 156 -2.73 2.54 15.77
CA VAL A 156 -2.21 1.75 14.64
C VAL A 156 -3.34 1.34 13.70
N LEU A 157 -4.49 0.89 14.22
CA LEU A 157 -5.64 0.52 13.40
C LEU A 157 -6.16 1.73 12.62
N VAL A 158 -6.27 2.92 13.25
CA VAL A 158 -6.68 4.15 12.56
C VAL A 158 -5.74 4.45 11.39
N VAL A 159 -4.43 4.42 11.62
CA VAL A 159 -3.42 4.64 10.56
C VAL A 159 -3.55 3.57 9.46
N SER A 160 -3.70 2.30 9.82
CA SER A 160 -3.87 1.20 8.86
C SER A 160 -5.15 1.29 8.05
N VAL A 161 -6.24 1.78 8.63
CA VAL A 161 -7.52 2.00 7.93
C VAL A 161 -7.44 3.20 6.98
N LEU A 162 -6.76 4.28 7.39
CA LEU A 162 -6.53 5.45 6.55
C LEU A 162 -5.66 5.15 5.32
N LEU A 163 -4.68 4.25 5.47
CA LEU A 163 -3.82 3.75 4.39
C LEU A 163 -4.44 2.58 3.61
N GLY A 164 -5.56 2.02 4.07
CA GLY A 164 -6.21 0.84 3.49
C GLY A 164 -6.93 1.08 2.17
N THR A 165 -7.33 0.00 1.49
CA THR A 165 -8.14 0.05 0.25
C THR A 165 -9.61 0.37 0.52
N ALA A 166 -10.32 0.88 -0.49
CA ALA A 166 -11.76 1.16 -0.45
C ALA A 166 -12.58 -0.12 -0.12
N GLU A 167 -12.20 -1.24 -0.73
CA GLU A 167 -12.77 -2.58 -0.49
C GLU A 167 -11.80 -3.48 0.29
N PRO A 168 -11.82 -3.44 1.63
CA PRO A 168 -11.00 -4.34 2.43
C PRO A 168 -11.68 -5.71 2.56
N PRO A 169 -10.90 -6.81 2.61
CA PRO A 169 -11.44 -8.15 2.80
C PRO A 169 -12.14 -8.33 4.16
N VAL A 170 -11.75 -7.51 5.15
CA VAL A 170 -12.40 -7.44 6.46
C VAL A 170 -13.01 -6.07 6.62
N ARG A 171 -14.33 -6.01 6.90
CA ARG A 171 -15.02 -4.75 7.17
C ARG A 171 -14.33 -4.04 8.35
N PRO A 172 -13.87 -2.77 8.21
CA PRO A 172 -13.15 -2.05 9.26
C PRO A 172 -13.94 -1.97 10.58
N ALA A 173 -15.26 -1.88 10.51
CA ALA A 173 -16.15 -1.94 11.66
C ALA A 173 -16.00 -3.25 12.46
N LEU A 174 -15.86 -4.39 11.78
CA LEU A 174 -15.64 -5.69 12.42
C LEU A 174 -14.24 -5.77 13.05
N ALA A 175 -13.20 -5.33 12.35
CA ALA A 175 -11.85 -5.27 12.89
C ALA A 175 -11.78 -4.37 14.14
N GLY A 176 -12.41 -3.19 14.09
CA GLY A 176 -12.52 -2.26 15.22
C GLY A 176 -13.30 -2.84 16.39
N ALA A 177 -14.43 -3.52 16.13
CA ALA A 177 -15.24 -4.13 17.18
C ALA A 177 -14.50 -5.28 17.89
N VAL A 178 -13.83 -6.15 17.13
CA VAL A 178 -13.01 -7.24 17.68
C VAL A 178 -11.85 -6.67 18.50
N LEU A 179 -11.17 -5.63 17.99
CA LEU A 179 -10.08 -4.96 18.70
C LEU A 179 -10.57 -4.33 20.01
N ALA A 180 -11.68 -3.60 19.97
CA ALA A 180 -12.28 -2.97 21.14
C ALA A 180 -12.67 -4.01 22.20
N ALA A 181 -13.31 -5.12 21.79
CA ALA A 181 -13.67 -6.20 22.70
C ALA A 181 -12.43 -6.83 23.35
N LEU A 182 -11.40 -7.14 22.56
CA LEU A 182 -10.14 -7.70 23.04
C LEU A 182 -9.48 -6.79 24.09
N LEU A 183 -9.35 -5.50 23.78
CA LEU A 183 -8.70 -4.52 24.65
C LEU A 183 -9.51 -4.23 25.91
N LEU A 184 -10.84 -4.14 25.81
CA LEU A 184 -11.71 -3.91 26.96
C LEU A 184 -11.70 -5.11 27.92
N VAL A 185 -11.76 -6.34 27.41
CA VAL A 185 -11.64 -7.54 28.25
C VAL A 185 -10.28 -7.59 28.94
N TRP A 186 -9.20 -7.28 28.22
CA TRP A 186 -7.86 -7.23 28.78
C TRP A 186 -7.69 -6.15 29.85
N ALA A 187 -8.09 -4.91 29.56
CA ALA A 187 -8.03 -3.79 30.50
C ALA A 187 -8.86 -4.05 31.76
N SER A 188 -10.04 -4.67 31.60
CA SER A 188 -10.94 -5.02 32.72
C SER A 188 -10.37 -6.19 33.55
N ALA A 189 -9.72 -7.17 32.92
CA ALA A 189 -9.04 -8.25 33.61
C ALA A 189 -7.82 -7.76 34.40
N ARG A 190 -7.08 -6.82 33.83
CA ARG A 190 -5.87 -6.23 34.42
C ARG A 190 -6.16 -5.27 35.57
N SER A 191 -7.21 -4.47 35.46
CA SER A 191 -7.65 -3.53 36.50
C SER A 191 -8.36 -4.20 37.69
N GLY A 192 -8.72 -5.48 37.57
CA GLY A 192 -9.48 -6.20 38.59
C GLY A 192 -10.98 -5.92 38.57
N ALA A 193 -11.47 -5.12 37.60
CA ALA A 193 -12.88 -4.76 37.46
C ALA A 193 -13.80 -5.95 37.12
N LEU A 194 -13.26 -7.06 36.59
CA LEU A 194 -14.01 -8.28 36.28
C LEU A 194 -14.37 -9.17 37.50
N ALA A 195 -14.31 -8.64 38.72
CA ALA A 195 -14.51 -9.40 39.95
C ALA A 195 -15.99 -9.56 40.36
N VAL A 196 -16.85 -10.17 39.51
CA VAL A 196 -18.12 -10.79 39.97
C VAL A 196 -18.50 -12.08 39.22
N ARG A 197 -18.17 -12.28 37.93
CA ARG A 197 -18.27 -13.62 37.27
C ARG A 197 -17.38 -13.65 36.03
N ARG A 198 -16.17 -14.21 36.21
CA ARG A 198 -14.98 -14.05 35.36
C ARG A 198 -15.10 -14.38 33.87
N ARG A 199 -16.08 -15.20 33.46
CA ARG A 199 -16.27 -15.61 32.06
C ARG A 199 -17.51 -14.96 31.45
N ALA A 200 -18.64 -15.02 32.17
CA ALA A 200 -19.91 -14.46 31.70
C ALA A 200 -19.88 -12.94 31.47
N SER A 201 -19.15 -12.19 32.31
CA SER A 201 -19.06 -10.73 32.20
C SER A 201 -18.16 -10.29 31.04
N ALA A 202 -17.06 -11.02 30.82
CA ALA A 202 -16.18 -10.79 29.67
C ALA A 202 -16.87 -11.17 28.35
N SER A 203 -17.57 -12.30 28.31
CA SER A 203 -18.35 -12.70 27.13
C SER A 203 -19.50 -11.74 26.84
N ALA A 204 -20.22 -11.26 27.87
CA ALA A 204 -21.29 -10.29 27.69
C ALA A 204 -20.77 -8.94 27.18
N LEU A 205 -19.62 -8.46 27.68
CA LEU A 205 -18.99 -7.23 27.20
C LEU A 205 -18.52 -7.36 25.75
N THR A 206 -17.87 -8.49 25.41
CA THR A 206 -17.46 -8.79 24.04
C THR A 206 -18.66 -8.82 23.09
N VAL A 207 -19.73 -9.52 23.47
CA VAL A 207 -20.97 -9.57 22.67
C VAL A 207 -21.57 -8.19 22.52
N LEU A 208 -21.63 -7.38 23.58
CA LEU A 208 -22.16 -6.01 23.52
C LEU A 208 -21.34 -5.12 22.57
N VAL A 209 -20.02 -5.16 22.65
CA VAL A 209 -19.12 -4.36 21.79
C VAL A 209 -19.19 -4.83 20.34
N LEU A 210 -19.28 -6.13 20.10
CA LEU A 210 -19.46 -6.69 18.76
C LEU A 210 -20.82 -6.32 18.17
N VAL A 211 -21.89 -6.42 18.94
CA VAL A 211 -23.24 -6.03 18.50
C VAL A 211 -23.31 -4.54 18.21
N ALA A 212 -22.72 -3.69 19.06
CA ALA A 212 -22.66 -2.25 18.84
C ALA A 212 -21.80 -1.90 17.60
N GLY A 213 -20.62 -2.48 17.46
CA GLY A 213 -19.70 -2.17 16.36
C GLY A 213 -20.10 -2.76 15.02
N VAL A 214 -20.64 -3.98 14.97
CA VAL A 214 -21.07 -4.63 13.71
C VAL A 214 -22.49 -4.25 13.33
N GLY A 215 -23.39 -4.13 14.33
CA GLY A 215 -24.82 -3.89 14.10
C GLY A 215 -25.21 -2.41 13.99
N LEU A 216 -24.63 -1.53 14.83
CA LEU A 216 -25.05 -0.11 14.88
C LEU A 216 -24.13 0.81 14.09
N ALA A 217 -22.85 0.47 13.88
CA ALA A 217 -21.93 1.35 13.16
C ALA A 217 -22.38 1.66 11.71
N PRO A 218 -22.91 0.71 10.91
CA PRO A 218 -23.39 1.01 9.56
C PRO A 218 -24.57 2.00 9.54
N GLU A 219 -25.50 1.86 10.48
CA GLU A 219 -26.68 2.74 10.65
C GLU A 219 -26.27 4.15 11.08
N VAL A 220 -25.31 4.27 12.02
CA VAL A 220 -24.83 5.56 12.53
C VAL A 220 -23.92 6.29 11.54
N MET A 221 -23.13 5.54 10.75
CA MET A 221 -22.22 6.12 9.77
C MET A 221 -22.91 6.47 8.44
N GLY A 222 -24.11 5.96 8.18
CA GLY A 222 -24.90 6.25 6.98
C GLY A 222 -24.19 5.92 5.67
N ALA A 223 -24.76 6.34 4.54
CA ALA A 223 -24.17 6.25 3.20
C ALA A 223 -22.99 7.24 2.98
N THR A 224 -22.19 7.48 4.01
CA THR A 224 -21.02 8.35 3.91
C THR A 224 -19.92 7.58 3.18
N SER A 225 -19.50 8.09 2.01
CA SER A 225 -18.33 7.57 1.29
C SER A 225 -17.13 7.53 2.23
N ARG A 226 -16.50 6.36 2.35
CA ARG A 226 -15.36 6.15 3.24
C ARG A 226 -14.25 7.17 2.92
N PHE A 227 -13.77 7.84 3.96
CA PHE A 227 -12.59 8.69 3.86
C PHE A 227 -11.33 7.83 3.72
N VAL A 228 -10.66 7.93 2.57
CA VAL A 228 -9.36 7.31 2.30
C VAL A 228 -8.39 8.44 1.99
N LEU A 229 -7.28 8.53 2.75
CA LEU A 229 -6.42 9.72 2.71
C LEU A 229 -5.80 9.96 1.33
N ARG A 230 -5.58 8.90 0.55
CA ARG A 230 -5.04 8.96 -0.82
C ARG A 230 -5.99 9.65 -1.82
N ASN A 231 -7.30 9.63 -1.57
CA ASN A 231 -8.28 10.22 -2.49
C ASN A 231 -8.25 11.77 -2.44
N GLU A 232 -7.66 12.33 -1.38
CA GLU A 232 -7.51 13.77 -1.18
C GLU A 232 -6.14 14.29 -1.65
N ILE A 233 -5.28 13.41 -2.17
CA ILE A 233 -3.92 13.74 -2.60
C ILE A 233 -3.86 13.64 -4.12
N THR A 234 -3.59 14.75 -4.78
CA THR A 234 -3.35 14.77 -6.24
C THR A 234 -2.01 14.08 -6.54
N PRO A 235 -2.00 13.02 -7.37
CA PRO A 235 -0.76 12.41 -7.82
C PRO A 235 0.13 13.45 -8.53
N PRO A 236 1.46 13.28 -8.50
CA PRO A 236 2.39 14.24 -9.12
C PRO A 236 2.27 14.31 -10.65
N PHE A 237 1.48 13.44 -11.28
CA PHE A 237 1.17 13.45 -12.70
C PHE A 237 -0.34 13.59 -12.88
N ASP A 238 -0.77 14.64 -13.60
CA ASP A 238 -2.15 14.78 -14.06
C ASP A 238 -2.17 14.64 -15.59
N PRO A 239 -2.83 13.60 -16.15
CA PRO A 239 -2.94 13.45 -17.59
C PRO A 239 -3.66 14.62 -18.28
N ALA A 240 -4.47 15.41 -17.56
CA ALA A 240 -5.14 16.58 -18.11
C ALA A 240 -4.19 17.74 -18.45
N ASP A 241 -3.00 17.79 -17.85
CA ASP A 241 -1.98 18.82 -18.16
C ASP A 241 -1.23 18.52 -19.47
N HIS A 242 -1.47 17.35 -20.06
CA HIS A 242 -0.80 16.90 -21.27
C HIS A 242 -1.77 16.80 -22.44
N SER A 243 -1.28 17.11 -23.65
CA SER A 243 -2.07 16.97 -24.87
C SER A 243 -2.41 15.49 -25.13
N SER A 244 -3.67 15.22 -25.46
CA SER A 244 -4.07 13.85 -25.85
C SER A 244 -3.48 13.48 -27.21
N PRO A 245 -3.10 12.22 -27.45
CA PRO A 245 -2.59 11.80 -28.76
C PRO A 245 -3.61 11.98 -29.88
N LEU A 246 -4.91 12.00 -29.56
CA LEU A 246 -5.96 12.25 -30.54
C LEU A 246 -5.95 13.70 -31.04
N ALA A 247 -5.66 14.68 -30.16
CA ALA A 247 -5.46 16.06 -30.58
C ALA A 247 -4.21 16.19 -31.48
N ALA A 248 -3.18 15.39 -31.21
CA ALA A 248 -1.96 15.30 -32.03
C ALA A 248 -2.10 14.40 -33.27
N PHE A 249 -3.22 13.66 -33.45
CA PHE A 249 -3.35 12.70 -34.54
C PHE A 249 -3.13 13.33 -35.91
N ARG A 250 -3.59 14.57 -36.09
CA ARG A 250 -3.43 15.29 -37.35
C ARG A 250 -1.97 15.66 -37.65
N SER A 251 -1.10 15.82 -36.64
CA SER A 251 0.33 16.02 -36.89
C SER A 251 1.00 14.71 -37.29
N PHE A 252 0.64 13.58 -36.67
CA PHE A 252 1.16 12.26 -37.05
C PHE A 252 0.81 11.90 -38.50
N VAL A 253 -0.43 12.16 -38.93
CA VAL A 253 -0.85 11.90 -40.33
C VAL A 253 -0.13 12.81 -41.34
N LYS A 254 0.35 13.98 -40.92
CA LYS A 254 1.08 14.92 -41.79
C LYS A 254 2.58 14.63 -41.87
N ALA A 255 3.12 13.87 -40.92
CA ALA A 255 4.51 13.42 -40.89
C ALA A 255 4.59 11.99 -41.46
N ASP A 256 4.14 11.81 -42.71
CA ASP A 256 3.96 10.52 -43.36
C ASP A 256 5.28 9.77 -43.66
N ASP A 257 6.40 10.49 -43.69
CA ASP A 257 7.75 9.92 -43.88
C ASP A 257 8.53 9.71 -42.57
N GLU A 258 7.95 10.03 -41.40
CA GLU A 258 8.65 9.96 -40.11
C GLU A 258 8.30 8.67 -39.34
N VAL A 259 9.33 7.92 -38.93
CA VAL A 259 9.16 6.76 -38.06
C VAL A 259 8.98 7.26 -36.63
N LEU A 260 7.79 7.06 -36.07
CA LEU A 260 7.50 7.46 -34.68
C LEU A 260 8.11 6.46 -33.67
N PHE A 261 7.96 5.17 -33.95
CA PHE A 261 8.53 4.08 -33.16
C PHE A 261 8.52 2.78 -33.96
N THR A 262 9.37 1.83 -33.56
CA THR A 262 9.37 0.47 -34.08
C THR A 262 8.88 -0.51 -33.01
N VAL A 263 8.25 -1.60 -33.46
CA VAL A 263 7.71 -2.65 -32.58
C VAL A 263 8.12 -4.02 -33.10
N SER A 264 8.52 -4.90 -32.19
CA SER A 264 8.90 -6.30 -32.48
C SER A 264 8.24 -7.25 -31.49
N GLY A 265 7.88 -8.46 -31.94
CA GLY A 265 7.15 -9.44 -31.13
C GLY A 265 5.65 -9.19 -31.03
N LEU A 266 5.09 -8.22 -31.76
CA LEU A 266 3.66 -7.92 -31.75
C LEU A 266 2.85 -9.09 -32.36
N PRO A 267 1.89 -9.69 -31.63
CA PRO A 267 1.06 -10.76 -32.17
C PRO A 267 0.22 -10.30 -33.36
N SER A 268 -0.10 -11.22 -34.27
CA SER A 268 -0.96 -10.93 -35.41
C SER A 268 -2.35 -10.46 -34.96
N GLY A 269 -2.82 -9.33 -35.50
CA GLY A 269 -4.11 -8.74 -35.15
C GLY A 269 -4.10 -7.89 -33.88
N ALA A 270 -3.01 -7.90 -33.11
CA ALA A 270 -2.89 -7.03 -31.94
C ALA A 270 -2.79 -5.56 -32.36
N ARG A 271 -3.39 -4.68 -31.55
CA ARG A 271 -3.35 -3.23 -31.76
C ARG A 271 -2.38 -2.59 -30.78
N VAL A 272 -1.56 -1.67 -31.29
CA VAL A 272 -0.74 -0.80 -30.45
C VAL A 272 -1.62 0.34 -29.92
N ARG A 273 -1.63 0.52 -28.60
CA ARG A 273 -2.34 1.59 -27.92
C ARG A 273 -1.35 2.70 -27.57
N LEU A 274 -1.70 3.94 -27.92
CA LEU A 274 -1.00 5.14 -27.45
C LEU A 274 -1.67 5.73 -26.20
N ALA A 275 -3.00 5.88 -26.24
CA ALA A 275 -3.81 6.34 -25.12
C ALA A 275 -5.21 5.72 -25.18
N THR A 276 -5.89 5.72 -24.03
CA THR A 276 -7.32 5.40 -23.92
C THR A 276 -8.03 6.64 -23.41
N LEU A 277 -9.05 7.10 -24.13
CA LEU A 277 -9.74 8.36 -23.87
C LEU A 277 -11.19 8.04 -23.53
N ASP A 278 -11.65 8.41 -22.33
CA ASP A 278 -13.01 8.12 -21.85
C ASP A 278 -13.80 9.38 -21.46
N ARG A 279 -13.18 10.57 -21.53
CA ARG A 279 -13.83 11.83 -21.19
C ARG A 279 -13.94 12.73 -22.41
N TYR A 280 -15.16 13.17 -22.71
CA TYR A 280 -15.42 14.20 -23.71
C TYR A 280 -15.75 15.53 -23.03
N ASP A 281 -15.04 16.60 -23.38
CA ASP A 281 -15.22 17.94 -22.79
C ASP A 281 -16.15 18.85 -23.61
N GLY A 282 -16.79 18.32 -24.65
CA GLY A 282 -17.61 19.08 -25.59
C GLY A 282 -16.87 19.50 -26.87
N THR A 283 -15.54 19.34 -26.91
CA THR A 283 -14.73 19.62 -28.12
C THR A 283 -13.83 18.44 -28.48
N VAL A 284 -13.12 17.87 -27.51
CA VAL A 284 -12.15 16.78 -27.72
C VAL A 284 -12.38 15.62 -26.75
N TRP A 285 -12.01 14.42 -27.19
CA TRP A 285 -11.86 13.28 -26.29
C TRP A 285 -10.50 13.37 -25.61
N ASN A 286 -10.52 13.19 -24.29
CA ASN A 286 -9.39 13.30 -23.39
C ASN A 286 -9.40 12.14 -22.41
N VAL A 287 -8.28 12.03 -21.71
CA VAL A 287 -8.15 11.20 -20.53
C VAL A 287 -8.82 11.91 -19.36
N ALA A 288 -9.57 11.17 -18.53
CA ALA A 288 -10.10 11.71 -17.30
C ALA A 288 -8.96 12.24 -16.42
N GLY A 289 -9.17 13.32 -15.66
CA GLY A 289 -8.15 13.79 -14.69
C GLY A 289 -8.00 12.81 -13.54
N GLY A 290 -6.86 12.85 -12.84
CA GLY A 290 -6.51 11.90 -11.76
C GLY A 290 -7.42 11.90 -10.51
N GLN A 291 -8.48 12.72 -10.49
CA GLN A 291 -9.50 12.75 -9.43
C GLN A 291 -10.70 11.82 -9.68
N ALA A 292 -10.82 11.24 -10.88
CA ALA A 292 -11.81 10.20 -11.13
C ALA A 292 -11.34 8.89 -10.48
N ALA A 293 -12.09 8.41 -9.49
CA ALA A 293 -11.70 7.26 -8.65
C ALA A 293 -11.60 5.93 -9.42
N GLU A 294 -12.12 5.88 -10.65
CA GLU A 294 -12.09 4.75 -11.57
C GLU A 294 -12.12 5.32 -13.01
N GLY A 295 -11.17 4.94 -13.88
CA GLY A 295 -11.16 5.35 -15.29
C GLY A 295 -9.77 5.64 -15.86
N SER A 296 -9.72 6.32 -17.02
CA SER A 296 -8.48 6.58 -17.75
C SER A 296 -7.50 7.53 -17.06
N GLY A 297 -7.91 8.24 -16.00
CA GLY A 297 -7.09 9.22 -15.30
C GLY A 297 -6.11 8.69 -14.25
N GLU A 298 -6.21 7.41 -13.89
CA GLU A 298 -5.43 6.84 -12.80
C GLU A 298 -4.10 6.25 -13.31
N PHE A 299 -3.05 7.07 -13.33
CA PHE A 299 -1.70 6.63 -13.71
C PHE A 299 -0.82 6.43 -12.47
N ARG A 300 -0.48 5.17 -12.18
CA ARG A 300 0.37 4.81 -11.04
C ARG A 300 1.74 4.34 -11.47
N ARG A 301 2.73 4.44 -10.58
CA ARG A 301 4.02 3.78 -10.80
C ARG A 301 3.84 2.26 -10.75
N VAL A 302 4.48 1.56 -11.67
CA VAL A 302 4.46 0.09 -11.76
C VAL A 302 5.75 -0.52 -11.25
N GLY A 303 5.65 -1.76 -10.76
CA GLY A 303 6.78 -2.57 -10.34
C GLY A 303 7.16 -3.63 -11.36
N ASP A 304 7.93 -4.60 -10.90
CA ASP A 304 8.40 -5.72 -11.73
C ASP A 304 7.26 -6.61 -12.24
N THR A 305 6.09 -6.57 -11.59
CA THR A 305 4.91 -7.35 -11.98
C THR A 305 3.64 -6.53 -11.77
N ILE A 306 2.74 -6.63 -12.73
CA ILE A 306 1.41 -6.03 -12.78
C ILE A 306 0.42 -7.19 -12.81
N GLU A 307 -0.46 -7.25 -11.82
CA GLU A 307 -1.53 -8.25 -11.79
C GLU A 307 -2.61 -7.85 -12.81
N THR A 308 -3.02 -8.80 -13.65
CA THR A 308 -4.11 -8.62 -14.62
C THR A 308 -5.10 -9.77 -14.50
N GLU A 309 -6.39 -9.44 -14.52
CA GLU A 309 -7.47 -10.44 -14.56
C GLU A 309 -7.89 -10.76 -16.01
N VAL A 310 -7.33 -10.03 -16.99
CA VAL A 310 -7.67 -10.22 -18.41
C VAL A 310 -7.07 -11.52 -18.91
N THR A 311 -7.92 -12.35 -19.52
CA THR A 311 -7.51 -13.60 -20.17
C THR A 311 -7.25 -13.36 -21.66
N GLY A 312 -6.18 -13.95 -22.18
CA GLY A 312 -5.76 -13.75 -23.57
C GLY A 312 -4.45 -14.46 -23.89
N SER A 313 -3.85 -14.11 -25.03
CA SER A 313 -2.54 -14.62 -25.42
C SER A 313 -1.42 -13.80 -24.80
N GLN A 314 -0.43 -14.47 -24.21
CA GLN A 314 0.77 -13.78 -23.73
C GLN A 314 1.63 -13.33 -24.91
N ALA A 315 2.18 -12.12 -24.79
CA ALA A 315 3.01 -11.48 -25.78
C ALA A 315 4.21 -10.81 -25.11
N HIS A 316 5.38 -10.99 -25.71
CA HIS A 316 6.62 -10.33 -25.32
C HIS A 316 6.98 -9.34 -26.42
N VAL A 317 6.78 -8.05 -26.16
CA VAL A 317 6.83 -7.01 -27.20
C VAL A 317 7.86 -5.95 -26.85
N THR A 318 8.78 -5.69 -27.77
CA THR A 318 9.80 -4.64 -27.61
C THR A 318 9.47 -3.46 -28.49
N PHE A 319 9.47 -2.28 -27.88
CA PHE A 319 9.28 -0.99 -28.53
C PHE A 319 10.59 -0.20 -28.51
N THR A 320 10.86 0.53 -29.59
CA THR A 320 11.93 1.54 -29.65
C THR A 320 11.36 2.83 -30.19
N ILE A 321 11.48 3.89 -29.38
CA ILE A 321 10.98 5.23 -29.72
C ILE A 321 11.95 5.91 -30.67
N GLU A 322 11.41 6.53 -31.72
CA GLU A 322 12.18 7.31 -32.70
C GLU A 322 11.66 8.75 -32.70
N GLY A 323 10.68 9.09 -33.55
CA GLY A 323 10.07 10.42 -33.64
C GLY A 323 8.80 10.64 -32.79
N LEU A 324 8.42 9.68 -31.93
CA LEU A 324 7.24 9.86 -31.08
C LEU A 324 7.53 10.82 -29.92
N ASP A 325 6.93 12.01 -30.00
CA ASP A 325 7.01 13.02 -28.96
C ASP A 325 5.87 12.94 -27.93
N GLY A 326 6.08 13.58 -26.77
CA GLY A 326 5.11 13.71 -25.70
C GLY A 326 5.34 12.72 -24.57
N VAL A 327 4.30 12.40 -23.81
CA VAL A 327 4.40 11.53 -22.63
C VAL A 327 3.83 10.14 -22.87
N TRP A 328 3.09 9.92 -23.96
CA TRP A 328 2.27 8.73 -24.18
C TRP A 328 3.09 7.55 -24.69
N LEU A 329 3.31 6.56 -23.82
CA LEU A 329 4.13 5.41 -24.12
C LEU A 329 3.30 4.34 -24.86
N PRO A 330 3.73 3.86 -26.04
CA PRO A 330 3.05 2.78 -26.75
C PRO A 330 2.95 1.49 -25.93
N THR A 331 1.79 0.84 -25.98
CA THR A 331 1.50 -0.40 -25.25
C THR A 331 0.72 -1.38 -26.13
N VAL A 332 0.53 -2.60 -25.65
CA VAL A 332 -0.30 -3.63 -26.28
C VAL A 332 -1.06 -4.39 -25.20
N GLY A 333 -2.33 -4.73 -25.45
CA GLY A 333 -3.12 -5.59 -24.55
C GLY A 333 -3.24 -5.01 -23.13
N GLN A 334 -3.01 -5.85 -22.12
CA GLN A 334 -2.79 -5.46 -20.73
C GLN A 334 -1.39 -5.91 -20.29
N ALA A 335 -0.57 -4.97 -19.83
CA ALA A 335 0.79 -5.25 -19.41
C ALA A 335 0.83 -6.06 -18.10
N GLU A 336 1.67 -7.08 -18.07
CA GLU A 336 2.07 -7.85 -16.88
C GLU A 336 3.42 -7.36 -16.34
N SER A 337 4.28 -6.79 -17.19
CA SER A 337 5.58 -6.26 -16.77
C SER A 337 6.07 -5.18 -17.75
N PHE A 338 6.97 -4.32 -17.27
CA PHE A 338 7.79 -3.45 -18.12
C PHE A 338 9.26 -3.65 -17.77
N THR A 339 10.07 -3.97 -18.77
CA THR A 339 11.53 -4.01 -18.65
C THR A 339 12.13 -2.80 -19.35
N THR A 340 12.83 -1.96 -18.61
CA THR A 340 13.45 -0.72 -19.10
C THR A 340 14.63 -0.30 -18.22
N ASP A 341 15.32 0.78 -18.58
CA ASP A 341 16.41 1.32 -17.77
C ASP A 341 15.91 1.99 -16.47
N ALA A 342 16.83 2.25 -15.54
CA ALA A 342 16.48 2.78 -14.23
C ALA A 342 15.84 4.18 -14.27
N THR A 343 16.16 4.99 -15.29
CA THR A 343 15.62 6.33 -15.47
C THR A 343 14.16 6.24 -15.88
N THR A 344 13.88 5.48 -16.95
CA THR A 344 12.56 5.25 -17.51
C THR A 344 11.65 4.54 -16.51
N ALA A 345 12.16 3.57 -15.75
CA ALA A 345 11.42 2.89 -14.68
C ALA A 345 11.01 3.84 -13.54
N GLY A 346 11.75 4.93 -13.32
CA GLY A 346 11.38 5.97 -12.35
C GLY A 346 10.20 6.84 -12.81
N GLU A 347 10.12 7.08 -14.11
CA GLU A 347 9.17 8.00 -14.75
C GLU A 347 7.91 7.30 -15.29
N LEU A 348 7.97 5.99 -15.51
CA LEU A 348 6.87 5.21 -16.02
C LEU A 348 5.66 5.24 -15.09
N ARG A 349 4.51 5.60 -15.65
CA ARG A 349 3.21 5.41 -15.02
C ARG A 349 2.30 4.62 -15.94
N TYR A 350 1.47 3.77 -15.35
CA TYR A 350 0.55 2.89 -16.04
C TYR A 350 -0.84 3.02 -15.45
N ASN A 351 -1.85 2.87 -16.30
CA ASN A 351 -3.24 2.77 -15.92
C ASN A 351 -3.72 1.32 -16.15
N ASP A 352 -4.01 0.59 -15.07
CA ASP A 352 -4.43 -0.81 -15.15
C ASP A 352 -5.81 -0.98 -15.80
N ALA A 353 -6.73 -0.04 -15.55
CA ALA A 353 -8.07 -0.10 -16.07
C ALA A 353 -8.09 0.01 -17.61
N THR A 354 -7.20 0.84 -18.16
CA THR A 354 -7.20 1.13 -19.60
C THR A 354 -6.04 0.53 -20.38
N GLY A 355 -5.03 0.05 -19.69
CA GLY A 355 -3.76 -0.41 -20.25
C GLY A 355 -2.91 0.67 -20.91
N ALA A 356 -3.11 1.94 -20.55
CA ALA A 356 -2.34 3.06 -21.10
C ALA A 356 -1.09 3.31 -20.24
N ALA A 357 0.00 3.75 -20.87
CA ALA A 357 1.26 4.07 -20.18
C ALA A 357 1.76 5.46 -20.55
N VAL A 358 2.49 6.08 -19.64
CA VAL A 358 3.13 7.39 -19.84
C VAL A 358 4.52 7.44 -19.21
N LEU A 359 5.40 8.30 -19.74
CA LEU A 359 6.64 8.72 -19.09
C LEU A 359 6.54 10.18 -18.65
N THR A 360 6.65 10.43 -17.34
CA THR A 360 6.49 11.79 -16.80
C THR A 360 7.59 12.76 -17.24
N GLY A 361 8.79 12.28 -17.57
CA GLY A 361 9.87 13.10 -18.12
C GLY A 361 9.76 13.33 -19.63
N GLY A 362 8.77 12.72 -20.30
CA GLY A 362 8.62 12.73 -21.75
C GLY A 362 9.39 11.59 -22.43
N LEU A 363 9.03 11.34 -23.68
CA LEU A 363 9.70 10.39 -24.55
C LEU A 363 10.97 11.01 -25.15
N THR A 364 12.00 10.17 -25.31
CA THR A 364 13.23 10.55 -26.00
C THR A 364 13.53 9.56 -27.11
N ALA A 365 14.08 10.04 -28.23
CA ALA A 365 14.53 9.17 -29.31
C ALA A 365 15.59 8.17 -28.78
N GLY A 366 15.41 6.90 -29.14
CA GLY A 366 16.23 5.79 -28.68
C GLY A 366 15.77 5.15 -27.36
N THR A 367 14.69 5.62 -26.72
CA THR A 367 14.11 4.92 -25.58
C THR A 367 13.62 3.53 -26.00
N THR A 368 14.23 2.48 -25.45
CA THR A 368 13.83 1.09 -25.68
C THR A 368 13.25 0.48 -24.41
N TYR A 369 12.16 -0.25 -24.55
CA TYR A 369 11.53 -0.97 -23.45
C TYR A 369 10.80 -2.20 -23.97
N THR A 370 10.64 -3.17 -23.08
CA THR A 370 9.95 -4.42 -23.35
C THR A 370 8.74 -4.54 -22.45
N VAL A 371 7.64 -5.04 -23.02
CA VAL A 371 6.38 -5.24 -22.32
C VAL A 371 6.01 -6.72 -22.44
N ASP A 372 5.91 -7.40 -21.31
CA ASP A 372 5.16 -8.65 -21.23
C ASP A 372 3.69 -8.28 -21.04
N ALA A 373 2.80 -8.77 -21.89
CA ALA A 373 1.40 -8.41 -21.88
C ALA A 373 0.48 -9.57 -22.24
N VAL A 374 -0.75 -9.51 -21.74
CA VAL A 374 -1.85 -10.35 -22.18
C VAL A 374 -2.67 -9.60 -23.23
N VAL A 375 -2.75 -10.15 -24.43
CA VAL A 375 -3.54 -9.60 -25.53
C VAL A 375 -4.89 -10.30 -25.57
N PRO A 376 -6.00 -9.60 -25.29
CA PRO A 376 -7.33 -10.19 -25.40
C PRO A 376 -7.64 -10.53 -26.87
N PRO A 377 -8.45 -11.58 -27.13
CA PRO A 377 -8.86 -11.91 -28.48
C PRO A 377 -9.56 -10.72 -29.14
N THR A 378 -9.19 -10.45 -30.40
CA THR A 378 -9.62 -9.25 -31.13
C THR A 378 -11.02 -9.40 -31.74
N GLU A 379 -11.53 -10.62 -31.81
CA GLU A 379 -12.86 -10.93 -32.33
C GLU A 379 -13.87 -10.92 -31.17
N VAL A 380 -14.53 -9.78 -30.99
CA VAL A 380 -15.89 -9.80 -30.46
C VAL A 380 -16.76 -10.09 -31.67
N SER A 381 -17.43 -11.24 -31.69
CA SER A 381 -18.30 -11.57 -32.82
C SER A 381 -19.44 -10.55 -32.91
N ASP A 382 -19.91 -10.22 -34.12
CA ASP A 382 -21.05 -9.31 -34.29
C ASP A 382 -22.28 -9.76 -33.46
N ALA A 383 -22.39 -11.06 -33.18
CA ALA A 383 -23.41 -11.66 -32.31
C ALA A 383 -23.31 -11.26 -30.82
N GLU A 384 -22.13 -10.86 -30.35
CA GLU A 384 -21.89 -10.37 -28.99
C GLU A 384 -22.10 -8.86 -28.85
N ILE A 385 -22.11 -8.12 -29.98
CA ILE A 385 -22.28 -6.66 -30.01
C ILE A 385 -23.77 -6.26 -30.12
N GLY A 386 -24.63 -7.18 -30.59
CA GLY A 386 -26.09 -7.02 -30.64
C GLY A 386 -26.63 -6.64 -32.01
#